data_AF-A0A4R8S0E0-F1
#
_entry.id   AF-A0A4R8S0E0-F1
#
_cell.length_a   1.000
_cell.length_b   1.000
_cell.length_c   1.000
_cell.angle_alpha   90.00
_cell.angle_beta   90.00
_cell.angle_gamma   90.00
#
_symmetry.space_group_name_H-M   'P 1'
#
loop_
_entity.id
_entity.type
_entity.pdbx_description
1 polymer ?
#
loop_
_entity_poly.entity_id
_entity_poly.type
_entity_poly.pdbx_seq_one_letter_code
_entity_poly.pdbx_strand_id
1 'polypeptide(L)'
;MAKLAPMPQAWIDAFRPACRARGMRFVNHEGFVVDDVYITAIRPWVFHPDKDTERLQLKWEITIKPLAADEILWAAFLPDVKMGPQMQINRRVNGAFQVQPLRLERTGKEVAATEPNWGPVLDEFDRIRAEFIAAHPAPAEYILAVQGSPERIADSRQHTRMITALMAAGRNADAARMADEAIASGESGGMSSTVDVLKYLAAYAKGPESYSEFRASLLPTHDYRMLCESERGVAYDLSRAHHAGMMDHHLRSMNGSDPWAVILSVRPPQGTPQDPSTLRYIQAAGTAQAMMIELCQSGGTEIGAVSVRSIVGHPHNGPAARDFEIVMPRALETIARHEVFTAEEAVGLFERFYRTDTIGDGYVLRAVEGYTADGGHVYPSDRD
;
A
#
# COMPACT_ATOMS: atom_id res chain seq x y z
N MET A 1 -8.00 2.41 -50.38
CA MET A 1 -6.63 1.91 -50.12
C MET A 1 -6.34 2.06 -48.64
N ALA A 2 -6.31 0.96 -47.89
CA ALA A 2 -5.92 1.00 -46.47
C ALA A 2 -4.42 1.34 -46.37
N LYS A 3 -4.06 2.33 -45.54
CA LYS A 3 -2.65 2.59 -45.21
C LYS A 3 -2.07 1.33 -44.57
N LEU A 4 -1.04 0.74 -45.17
CA LEU A 4 -0.27 -0.35 -44.56
C LEU A 4 0.24 0.13 -43.20
N ALA A 5 0.04 -0.68 -42.15
CA ALA A 5 0.60 -0.41 -40.85
C ALA A 5 2.14 -0.40 -40.94
N PRO A 6 2.85 0.43 -40.15
CA PRO A 6 4.30 0.37 -40.05
C PRO A 6 4.77 -1.08 -39.78
N MET A 7 5.88 -1.52 -40.40
CA MET A 7 6.34 -2.92 -40.30
C MET A 7 6.45 -3.47 -38.87
N PRO A 8 6.94 -2.73 -37.85
CA PRO A 8 6.91 -3.20 -36.47
C PRO A 8 5.49 -3.50 -35.96
N GLN A 9 4.52 -2.66 -36.31
CA GLN A 9 3.13 -2.86 -35.94
C GLN A 9 2.53 -4.08 -36.66
N ALA A 10 2.85 -4.29 -37.94
CA ALA A 10 2.41 -5.48 -38.67
C ALA A 10 2.90 -6.78 -38.01
N TRP A 11 4.14 -6.79 -37.51
CA TRP A 11 4.66 -7.91 -36.73
C TRP A 11 3.90 -8.12 -35.42
N ILE A 12 3.66 -7.05 -34.64
CA ILE A 12 2.88 -7.14 -33.40
C ILE A 12 1.43 -7.60 -33.66
N ASP A 13 0.79 -7.11 -34.72
CA ASP A 13 -0.58 -7.49 -35.09
C ASP A 13 -0.67 -8.96 -35.51
N ALA A 14 0.37 -9.48 -36.18
CA ALA A 14 0.46 -10.89 -36.58
C ALA A 14 0.74 -11.85 -35.41
N PHE A 15 1.21 -11.35 -34.27
CA PHE A 15 1.54 -12.20 -33.11
C PHE A 15 0.29 -12.90 -32.54
N ARG A 16 -0.82 -12.17 -32.39
CA ARG A 16 -2.06 -12.73 -31.83
C ARG A 16 -2.64 -13.87 -32.67
N PRO A 17 -2.80 -13.74 -34.00
CA PRO A 17 -3.18 -14.87 -34.87
C PRO A 17 -2.21 -16.05 -34.76
N ALA A 18 -0.89 -15.81 -34.70
CA ALA A 18 0.10 -16.88 -34.59
C ALA A 18 -0.03 -17.67 -33.26
N CYS A 19 -0.23 -16.98 -32.13
CA CYS A 19 -0.53 -17.62 -30.85
C CYS A 19 -1.80 -18.46 -30.92
N ARG A 20 -2.89 -17.91 -31.48
CA ARG A 20 -4.18 -18.62 -31.60
C ARG A 20 -4.09 -19.86 -32.47
N ALA A 21 -3.31 -19.83 -33.55
CA ALA A 21 -3.08 -20.99 -34.41
C ALA A 21 -2.43 -22.17 -33.67
N ARG A 22 -1.74 -21.90 -32.54
CA ARG A 22 -1.17 -22.90 -31.64
C ARG A 22 -2.04 -23.23 -30.43
N GLY A 23 -3.29 -22.77 -30.40
CA GLY A 23 -4.19 -22.98 -29.26
C GLY A 23 -3.86 -22.14 -28.02
N MET A 24 -2.91 -21.20 -28.11
CA MET A 24 -2.59 -20.29 -27.01
C MET A 24 -3.71 -19.28 -26.78
N ARG A 25 -3.86 -18.85 -25.53
CA ARG A 25 -4.72 -17.72 -25.17
C ARG A 25 -3.93 -16.41 -25.28
N PHE A 26 -4.65 -15.28 -25.31
CA PHE A 26 -4.03 -13.98 -25.57
C PHE A 26 -4.73 -12.81 -24.86
N VAL A 27 -3.97 -11.99 -24.14
CA VAL A 27 -4.44 -10.76 -23.46
C VAL A 27 -3.32 -9.69 -23.53
N ASN A 28 -3.67 -8.43 -23.86
CA ASN A 28 -2.76 -7.26 -23.91
C ASN A 28 -1.34 -7.53 -24.43
N HIS A 29 -1.21 -7.94 -25.70
CA HIS A 29 0.07 -8.21 -26.36
C HIS A 29 0.86 -9.42 -25.82
N GLU A 30 0.24 -10.25 -24.98
CA GLU A 30 0.88 -11.40 -24.36
C GLU A 30 0.11 -12.69 -24.73
N GLY A 31 0.85 -13.65 -25.27
CA GLY A 31 0.36 -14.99 -25.54
C GLY A 31 0.68 -15.91 -24.37
N PHE A 32 -0.22 -16.80 -23.97
CA PHE A 32 0.02 -17.69 -22.84
C PHE A 32 -0.68 -19.04 -22.96
N VAL A 33 -0.14 -20.01 -22.24
CA VAL A 33 -0.67 -21.37 -22.08
C VAL A 33 -0.96 -21.58 -20.60
N VAL A 34 -2.07 -22.26 -20.32
CA VAL A 34 -2.48 -22.67 -18.99
C VAL A 34 -2.46 -24.19 -18.96
N ASP A 35 -1.61 -24.73 -18.09
CA ASP A 35 -1.47 -26.14 -17.77
C ASP A 35 -2.23 -26.50 -16.50
N ASP A 36 -2.12 -27.75 -16.05
CA ASP A 36 -2.70 -28.18 -14.78
C ASP A 36 -2.08 -27.44 -13.57
N VAL A 37 -0.79 -27.11 -13.65
CA VAL A 37 -0.04 -26.49 -12.56
C VAL A 37 0.35 -25.05 -12.85
N TYR A 38 0.72 -24.75 -14.10
CA TYR A 38 1.40 -23.50 -14.44
C TYR A 38 0.61 -22.65 -15.42
N ILE A 39 0.88 -21.35 -15.37
CA ILE A 39 0.68 -20.44 -16.50
C ILE A 39 2.04 -20.02 -17.02
N THR A 40 2.26 -20.19 -18.33
CA THR A 40 3.46 -19.73 -19.01
C THR A 40 3.07 -18.71 -20.06
N ALA A 41 3.77 -17.58 -20.11
CA ALA A 41 3.43 -16.48 -20.97
C ALA A 41 4.65 -15.97 -21.75
N ILE A 42 4.39 -15.41 -22.93
CA ILE A 42 5.37 -14.81 -23.82
C ILE A 42 4.92 -13.42 -24.24
N ARG A 43 5.80 -12.45 -24.03
CA ARG A 43 5.59 -11.05 -24.39
C ARG A 43 6.67 -10.59 -25.36
N PRO A 44 6.32 -10.16 -26.58
CA PRO A 44 7.26 -9.63 -27.54
C PRO A 44 7.33 -8.09 -27.55
N TRP A 45 8.44 -7.59 -28.08
CA TRP A 45 8.66 -6.22 -28.50
C TRP A 45 9.30 -6.22 -29.89
N VAL A 46 8.79 -5.39 -30.79
CA VAL A 46 9.31 -5.23 -32.15
C VAL A 46 9.58 -3.75 -32.39
N PHE A 47 10.79 -3.43 -32.84
CA PHE A 47 11.17 -2.05 -33.14
C PHE A 47 12.31 -2.01 -34.17
N HIS A 48 12.50 -0.85 -34.81
CA HIS A 48 13.65 -0.62 -35.68
C HIS A 48 14.89 -0.28 -34.85
N PRO A 49 16.04 -0.95 -35.07
CA PRO A 49 17.31 -0.52 -34.48
C PRO A 49 17.83 0.74 -35.22
N ASP A 50 18.30 1.75 -34.47
CA ASP A 50 19.11 2.87 -34.99
C ASP A 50 18.66 3.52 -36.33
N LYS A 51 17.40 3.97 -36.42
CA LYS A 51 16.76 4.58 -37.61
C LYS A 51 16.73 3.71 -38.88
N ASP A 52 17.17 2.46 -38.81
CA ASP A 52 17.18 1.52 -39.93
C ASP A 52 15.78 0.97 -40.18
N THR A 53 15.18 1.32 -41.31
CA THR A 53 13.83 0.89 -41.69
C THR A 53 13.77 -0.49 -42.34
N GLU A 54 14.91 -1.08 -42.70
CA GLU A 54 14.97 -2.38 -43.39
C GLU A 54 15.13 -3.56 -42.43
N ARG A 55 15.50 -3.28 -41.18
CA ARG A 55 15.71 -4.28 -40.13
C ARG A 55 14.81 -4.05 -38.93
N LEU A 56 14.43 -5.14 -38.29
CA LEU A 56 13.66 -5.16 -37.05
C LEU A 56 14.44 -5.90 -35.98
N GLN A 57 14.47 -5.33 -34.78
CA GLN A 57 14.87 -6.03 -33.59
C GLN A 57 13.63 -6.62 -32.92
N LEU A 58 13.57 -7.94 -32.89
CA LEU A 58 12.53 -8.69 -32.21
C LEU A 58 13.07 -9.18 -30.86
N LYS A 59 12.49 -8.71 -29.76
CA LYS A 59 12.80 -9.20 -28.40
C LYS A 59 11.58 -9.88 -27.81
N TRP A 60 11.79 -10.88 -26.96
CA TRP A 60 10.71 -11.48 -26.19
C TRP A 60 11.18 -11.91 -24.80
N GLU A 61 10.21 -12.04 -23.91
CA GLU A 61 10.40 -12.56 -22.56
C GLU A 61 9.42 -13.70 -22.34
N ILE A 62 9.92 -14.81 -21.78
CA ILE A 62 9.13 -15.98 -21.40
C ILE A 62 9.11 -16.06 -19.89
N THR A 63 7.92 -16.14 -19.31
CA THR A 63 7.73 -16.21 -17.86
C THR A 63 6.81 -17.35 -17.47
N ILE A 64 6.96 -17.86 -16.25
CA ILE A 64 6.13 -18.95 -15.71
C ILE A 64 5.82 -18.74 -14.22
N LYS A 65 4.64 -19.15 -13.77
CA LYS A 65 4.29 -19.24 -12.34
C LYS A 65 3.21 -20.30 -12.09
N PRO A 66 3.12 -20.85 -10.87
CA PRO A 66 2.01 -21.71 -10.48
C PRO A 66 0.68 -20.95 -10.56
N LEU A 67 -0.38 -21.60 -11.04
CA LEU A 67 -1.73 -21.05 -11.06
C LEU A 67 -2.22 -20.69 -9.65
N ALA A 68 -1.89 -21.54 -8.68
CA ALA A 68 -2.26 -21.37 -7.29
C ALA A 68 -1.69 -20.09 -6.66
N ALA A 69 -0.56 -19.56 -7.17
CA ALA A 69 0.08 -18.38 -6.57
C ALA A 69 -0.81 -17.13 -6.63
N ASP A 70 -1.44 -16.88 -7.78
CA ASP A 70 -2.40 -15.78 -7.92
C ASP A 70 -3.71 -16.07 -7.18
N GLU A 71 -4.15 -17.32 -7.12
CA GLU A 71 -5.38 -17.71 -6.41
C GLU A 71 -5.25 -17.49 -4.91
N ILE A 72 -4.10 -17.85 -4.33
CA ILE A 72 -3.76 -17.59 -2.94
C ILE A 72 -3.75 -16.08 -2.67
N LEU A 73 -3.10 -15.31 -3.56
CA LEU A 73 -3.08 -13.85 -3.44
C LEU A 73 -4.50 -13.29 -3.45
N TRP A 74 -5.35 -13.70 -4.39
CA TRP A 74 -6.74 -13.21 -4.47
C TRP A 74 -7.61 -13.69 -3.32
N ALA A 75 -7.45 -14.92 -2.86
CA ALA A 75 -8.18 -15.43 -1.71
C ALA A 75 -7.82 -14.66 -0.42
N ALA A 76 -6.54 -14.29 -0.27
CA ALA A 76 -6.08 -13.49 0.86
C ALA A 76 -6.51 -12.02 0.77
N PHE A 77 -6.50 -11.40 -0.42
CA PHE A 77 -6.75 -9.95 -0.56
C PHE A 77 -8.16 -9.56 -0.93
N LEU A 78 -8.83 -10.42 -1.70
CA LEU A 78 -10.12 -10.15 -2.33
C LEU A 78 -11.11 -11.30 -2.02
N PRO A 79 -11.25 -11.75 -0.75
CA PRO A 79 -12.05 -12.93 -0.40
C PRO A 79 -13.52 -12.77 -0.80
N ASP A 80 -14.01 -11.53 -0.81
CA ASP A 80 -15.41 -11.20 -1.08
C ASP A 80 -15.68 -10.92 -2.58
N VAL A 81 -14.63 -10.91 -3.42
CA VAL A 81 -14.76 -10.63 -4.86
C VAL A 81 -15.00 -11.91 -5.64
N LYS A 82 -16.21 -12.04 -6.20
CA LYS A 82 -16.52 -13.12 -7.16
C LYS A 82 -15.91 -12.82 -8.53
N MET A 83 -14.76 -13.43 -8.83
CA MET A 83 -14.11 -13.30 -10.13
C MET A 83 -14.64 -14.33 -11.13
N GLY A 84 -15.28 -13.87 -12.21
CA GLY A 84 -15.62 -14.74 -13.34
C GLY A 84 -14.39 -15.24 -14.09
N PRO A 85 -14.50 -16.31 -14.91
CA PRO A 85 -13.36 -16.95 -15.58
C PRO A 85 -12.51 -15.98 -16.43
N GLN A 86 -13.15 -15.07 -17.16
CA GLN A 86 -12.44 -14.07 -17.97
C GLN A 86 -11.67 -13.06 -17.11
N MET A 87 -12.23 -12.66 -15.97
CA MET A 87 -11.56 -11.73 -15.06
C MET A 87 -10.33 -12.38 -14.42
N GLN A 88 -10.44 -13.64 -13.99
CA GLN A 88 -9.31 -14.40 -13.47
C GLN A 88 -8.18 -14.46 -14.50
N ILE A 89 -8.49 -14.88 -15.73
CA ILE A 89 -7.51 -14.95 -16.83
C ILE A 89 -6.83 -13.60 -17.08
N ASN A 90 -7.60 -12.51 -17.18
CA ASN A 90 -7.02 -11.18 -17.41
C ASN A 90 -6.10 -10.76 -16.26
N ARG A 91 -6.45 -11.08 -15.02
CA ARG A 91 -5.65 -10.72 -13.83
C ARG A 91 -4.37 -11.51 -13.70
N ARG A 92 -4.32 -12.78 -14.15
CA ARG A 92 -3.09 -13.61 -14.11
C ARG A 92 -1.94 -13.05 -14.95
N VAL A 93 -2.28 -12.26 -15.97
CA VAL A 93 -1.32 -11.78 -16.99
C VAL A 93 -1.12 -10.27 -16.88
N ASN A 94 -2.19 -9.49 -16.67
CA ASN A 94 -2.17 -8.02 -16.77
C ASN A 94 -2.81 -7.29 -15.59
N GLY A 95 -3.07 -7.98 -14.47
CA GLY A 95 -3.77 -7.39 -13.32
C GLY A 95 -2.87 -6.63 -12.35
N ALA A 96 -3.44 -5.64 -11.65
CA ALA A 96 -2.80 -4.92 -10.54
C ALA A 96 -2.64 -5.77 -9.25
N PHE A 97 -2.89 -7.07 -9.31
CA PHE A 97 -2.83 -8.02 -8.19
C PHE A 97 -2.40 -9.38 -8.73
N GLN A 98 -1.16 -9.45 -9.17
CA GLN A 98 -0.57 -10.67 -9.70
C GLN A 98 0.78 -10.93 -9.06
N VAL A 99 1.06 -12.19 -8.77
CA VAL A 99 2.40 -12.59 -8.35
C VAL A 99 3.32 -12.47 -9.56
N GLN A 100 4.47 -11.80 -9.36
CA GLN A 100 5.50 -11.68 -10.38
C GLN A 100 5.94 -13.10 -10.80
N PRO A 101 5.84 -13.47 -12.09
CA PRO A 101 6.28 -14.79 -12.52
C PRO A 101 7.81 -14.92 -12.50
N LEU A 102 8.31 -16.16 -12.54
CA LEU A 102 9.71 -16.45 -12.79
C LEU A 102 10.01 -16.22 -14.27
N ARG A 103 11.05 -15.45 -14.57
CA ARG A 103 11.53 -15.30 -15.94
C ARG A 103 12.40 -16.50 -16.33
N LEU A 104 11.95 -17.23 -17.35
CA LEU A 104 12.69 -18.36 -17.92
C LEU A 104 13.72 -17.89 -18.93
N GLU A 105 13.33 -16.95 -19.79
CA GLU A 105 14.21 -16.42 -20.82
C GLU A 105 13.86 -14.97 -21.14
N ARG A 106 14.88 -14.19 -21.51
CA ARG A 106 14.71 -12.92 -22.20
C ARG A 106 15.78 -12.80 -23.27
N THR A 107 15.36 -12.86 -24.52
CA THR A 107 16.27 -12.89 -25.66
C THR A 107 15.70 -12.06 -26.81
N GLY A 108 16.43 -12.00 -27.91
CA GLY A 108 15.97 -11.35 -29.12
C GLY A 108 16.83 -11.71 -30.31
N LYS A 109 16.29 -11.42 -31.50
CA LYS A 109 16.99 -11.61 -32.77
C LYS A 109 16.69 -10.45 -33.71
N GLU A 110 17.62 -10.22 -34.62
CA GLU A 110 17.40 -9.32 -35.75
C GLU A 110 16.69 -10.09 -36.87
N VAL A 111 15.70 -9.46 -37.50
CA VAL A 111 14.97 -9.99 -38.66
C VAL A 111 14.85 -8.91 -39.72
N ALA A 112 14.73 -9.32 -40.98
CA ALA A 112 14.41 -8.38 -42.05
C ALA A 112 12.99 -7.80 -41.83
N ALA A 113 12.75 -6.57 -42.27
CA ALA A 113 11.44 -5.93 -42.25
C ALA A 113 10.52 -6.48 -43.35
N THR A 114 10.34 -7.79 -43.36
CA THR A 114 9.52 -8.56 -44.32
C THR A 114 8.27 -9.12 -43.63
N GLU A 115 7.55 -10.02 -44.31
CA GLU A 115 6.33 -10.63 -43.79
C GLU A 115 6.54 -11.28 -42.39
N PRO A 116 5.65 -11.00 -41.42
CA PRO A 116 5.79 -11.51 -40.06
C PRO A 116 5.83 -13.03 -39.98
N ASN A 117 6.85 -13.57 -39.31
CA ASN A 117 6.95 -15.00 -39.00
C ASN A 117 7.30 -15.23 -37.52
N TRP A 118 6.28 -15.56 -36.74
CA TRP A 118 6.40 -15.89 -35.32
C TRP A 118 6.70 -17.37 -35.04
N GLY A 119 6.64 -18.24 -36.05
CA GLY A 119 6.79 -19.69 -35.90
C GLY A 119 8.02 -20.09 -35.07
N PRO A 120 9.24 -19.67 -35.46
CA PRO A 120 10.45 -20.03 -34.73
C PRO A 120 10.51 -19.50 -33.29
N VAL A 121 9.87 -18.35 -33.00
CA VAL A 121 9.83 -17.80 -31.64
C VAL A 121 8.85 -18.60 -30.76
N LEU A 122 7.73 -19.02 -31.34
CA LEU A 122 6.76 -19.84 -30.64
C LEU A 122 7.24 -21.29 -30.46
N ASP A 123 8.05 -21.83 -31.38
CA ASP A 123 8.71 -23.13 -31.21
C ASP A 123 9.66 -23.12 -30.00
N GLU A 124 10.41 -22.03 -29.86
CA GLU A 124 11.31 -21.84 -28.72
C GLU A 124 10.54 -21.68 -27.41
N PHE A 125 9.43 -20.95 -27.42
CA PHE A 125 8.51 -20.87 -26.29
C PHE A 125 8.01 -22.26 -25.85
N ASP A 126 7.53 -23.06 -26.80
CA ASP A 126 7.00 -24.39 -26.51
C ASP A 126 8.09 -25.31 -25.93
N ARG A 127 9.31 -25.24 -26.47
CA ARG A 127 10.49 -25.99 -26.00
C ARG A 127 10.87 -25.62 -24.57
N ILE A 128 11.11 -24.33 -24.30
CA ILE A 128 11.53 -23.84 -22.98
C ILE A 128 10.48 -24.15 -21.92
N ARG A 129 9.19 -23.97 -22.26
CA ARG A 129 8.08 -24.33 -21.38
C ARG A 129 8.08 -25.82 -21.05
N ALA A 130 8.19 -26.68 -22.07
CA ALA A 130 8.15 -28.13 -21.87
C ALA A 130 9.33 -28.62 -21.02
N GLU A 131 10.54 -28.10 -21.25
CA GLU A 131 11.73 -28.41 -20.45
C GLU A 131 11.55 -28.00 -18.98
N PHE A 132 11.02 -26.80 -18.73
CA PHE A 132 10.78 -26.35 -17.36
C PHE A 132 9.74 -27.22 -16.64
N ILE A 133 8.60 -27.51 -17.28
CA ILE A 133 7.55 -28.32 -16.66
C ILE A 133 8.04 -29.75 -16.41
N ALA A 134 8.85 -30.31 -17.30
CA ALA A 134 9.45 -31.63 -17.09
C ALA A 134 10.41 -31.65 -15.89
N ALA A 135 11.19 -30.59 -15.69
CA ALA A 135 12.11 -30.46 -14.56
C ALA A 135 11.41 -30.11 -13.23
N HIS A 136 10.28 -29.39 -13.30
CA HIS A 136 9.55 -28.88 -12.14
C HIS A 136 8.05 -29.17 -12.25
N PRO A 137 7.62 -30.44 -12.16
CA PRO A 137 6.24 -30.82 -12.47
C PRO A 137 5.20 -30.33 -11.46
N ALA A 138 5.59 -29.98 -10.22
CA ALA A 138 4.66 -29.51 -9.19
C ALA A 138 5.14 -28.20 -8.52
N PRO A 139 4.26 -27.51 -7.77
CA PRO A 139 4.61 -26.24 -7.11
C PRO A 139 5.78 -26.35 -6.13
N ALA A 140 6.04 -27.54 -5.57
CA ALA A 140 7.16 -27.76 -4.66
C ALA A 140 8.51 -27.57 -5.37
N GLU A 141 8.67 -28.09 -6.59
CA GLU A 141 9.89 -27.95 -7.37
C GLU A 141 10.05 -26.53 -7.95
N TYR A 142 8.95 -25.79 -8.15
CA TYR A 142 9.01 -24.37 -8.52
C TYR A 142 9.76 -23.52 -7.48
N ILE A 143 9.66 -23.85 -6.20
CA ILE A 143 10.41 -23.14 -5.13
C ILE A 143 11.92 -23.25 -5.38
N LEU A 144 12.40 -24.45 -5.76
CA LEU A 144 13.82 -24.67 -6.08
C LEU A 144 14.24 -23.86 -7.31
N ALA A 145 13.38 -23.78 -8.33
CA ALA A 145 13.63 -22.95 -9.51
C ALA A 145 13.74 -21.46 -9.17
N VAL A 146 12.87 -20.95 -8.28
CA VAL A 146 12.94 -19.56 -7.82
C VAL A 146 14.20 -19.29 -6.99
N GLN A 147 14.60 -20.23 -6.11
CA GLN A 147 15.81 -20.09 -5.29
C GLN A 147 17.11 -20.17 -6.10
N GLY A 148 17.13 -21.01 -7.15
CA GLY A 148 18.28 -21.15 -8.04
C GLY A 148 18.36 -20.10 -9.16
N SER A 149 17.34 -19.25 -9.31
CA SER A 149 17.29 -18.27 -10.39
C SER A 149 18.29 -17.13 -10.17
N PRO A 150 19.08 -16.75 -11.19
CA PRO A 150 19.93 -15.55 -11.14
C PRO A 150 19.12 -14.24 -11.29
N GLU A 151 17.81 -14.33 -11.52
CA GLU A 151 16.94 -13.17 -11.69
C GLU A 151 16.88 -12.31 -10.42
N ARG A 152 17.26 -11.04 -10.55
CA ARG A 152 17.08 -10.03 -9.49
C ARG A 152 15.83 -9.21 -9.75
N ILE A 153 14.87 -9.32 -8.84
CA ILE A 153 13.70 -8.44 -8.75
C ILE A 153 13.74 -7.71 -7.41
N ALA A 154 12.93 -6.67 -7.25
CA ALA A 154 12.80 -5.97 -5.98
C ALA A 154 12.40 -6.96 -4.86
N ASP A 155 13.00 -6.81 -3.68
CA ASP A 155 12.80 -7.72 -2.54
C ASP A 155 11.32 -7.86 -2.19
N SER A 156 10.55 -6.77 -2.24
CA SER A 156 9.10 -6.78 -2.01
C SER A 156 8.32 -7.73 -2.94
N ARG A 157 8.75 -7.84 -4.20
CA ARG A 157 8.16 -8.77 -5.17
C ARG A 157 8.68 -10.18 -4.97
N GLN A 158 9.94 -10.33 -4.57
CA GLN A 158 10.55 -11.63 -4.27
C GLN A 158 9.89 -12.29 -3.07
N HIS A 159 9.64 -11.55 -1.98
CA HIS A 159 8.92 -12.05 -0.80
C HIS A 159 7.53 -12.55 -1.19
N THR A 160 6.77 -11.72 -1.90
CA THR A 160 5.41 -12.11 -2.34
C THR A 160 5.44 -13.36 -3.22
N ARG A 161 6.41 -13.46 -4.14
CA ARG A 161 6.60 -14.63 -5.02
C ARG A 161 6.95 -15.89 -4.22
N MET A 162 7.87 -15.80 -3.27
CA MET A 162 8.31 -16.95 -2.48
C MET A 162 7.24 -17.43 -1.50
N ILE A 163 6.57 -16.51 -0.80
CA ILE A 163 5.52 -16.84 0.17
C ILE A 163 4.34 -17.54 -0.53
N THR A 164 3.87 -17.00 -1.66
CA THR A 164 2.79 -17.63 -2.43
C THR A 164 3.22 -18.97 -3.05
N ALA A 165 4.47 -19.13 -3.45
CA ALA A 165 5.01 -20.41 -3.91
C ALA A 165 5.06 -21.46 -2.79
N LEU A 166 5.49 -21.09 -1.58
CA LEU A 166 5.47 -21.96 -0.40
C LEU A 166 4.05 -22.43 -0.08
N MET A 167 3.08 -21.52 -0.09
CA MET A 167 1.67 -21.84 0.14
C MET A 167 1.11 -22.74 -0.97
N ALA A 168 1.44 -22.48 -2.24
CA ALA A 168 1.03 -23.32 -3.37
C ALA A 168 1.59 -24.75 -3.26
N ALA A 169 2.75 -24.93 -2.62
CA ALA A 169 3.34 -26.23 -2.31
C ALA A 169 2.83 -26.85 -1.00
N GLY A 170 1.83 -26.25 -0.34
CA GLY A 170 1.30 -26.73 0.95
C GLY A 170 2.19 -26.44 2.16
N ARG A 171 3.27 -25.66 2.01
CA ARG A 171 4.22 -25.30 3.07
C ARG A 171 3.79 -24.03 3.81
N ASN A 172 2.55 -24.00 4.28
CA ASN A 172 1.93 -22.83 4.91
C ASN A 172 2.68 -22.33 6.15
N ALA A 173 3.21 -23.23 6.98
CA ALA A 173 3.99 -22.85 8.16
C ALA A 173 5.29 -22.11 7.79
N ASP A 174 5.96 -22.54 6.72
CA ASP A 174 7.18 -21.88 6.23
C ASP A 174 6.86 -20.53 5.58
N ALA A 175 5.74 -20.45 4.84
CA ALA A 175 5.25 -19.21 4.27
C ALA A 175 4.92 -18.17 5.34
N ALA A 176 4.22 -18.58 6.40
CA ALA A 176 3.90 -17.73 7.54
C ALA A 176 5.16 -17.21 8.24
N ARG A 177 6.12 -18.11 8.52
CA ARG A 177 7.39 -17.74 9.16
C ARG A 177 8.19 -16.73 8.32
N MET A 178 8.34 -16.99 7.02
CA MET A 178 9.04 -16.08 6.11
C MET A 178 8.36 -14.70 6.06
N ALA A 179 7.02 -14.66 6.02
CA ALA A 179 6.29 -13.41 6.04
C ALA A 179 6.48 -12.65 7.36
N ASP A 180 6.39 -13.33 8.51
CA ASP A 180 6.60 -12.72 9.83
C ASP A 180 8.02 -12.18 10.00
N GLU A 181 9.04 -12.92 9.53
CA GLU A 181 10.45 -12.50 9.56
C GLU A 181 10.66 -11.22 8.74
N ALA A 182 10.11 -11.16 7.52
CA ALA A 182 10.18 -9.98 6.66
C ALA A 182 9.43 -8.78 7.27
N ILE A 183 8.25 -8.99 7.86
CA ILE A 183 7.52 -7.93 8.55
C ILE A 183 8.32 -7.41 9.75
N ALA A 184 8.96 -8.30 10.51
CA ALA A 184 9.76 -7.93 11.68
C ALA A 184 11.04 -7.17 11.30
N SER A 185 11.63 -7.40 10.12
CA SER A 185 12.75 -6.64 9.59
C SER A 185 12.34 -5.29 8.96
N GLY A 186 11.05 -4.96 8.96
CA GLY A 186 10.52 -3.72 8.37
C GLY A 186 10.36 -3.79 6.85
N GLU A 187 10.43 -4.98 6.27
CA GLU A 187 10.20 -5.20 4.84
C GLU A 187 8.71 -5.27 4.53
N SER A 188 8.35 -4.99 3.28
CA SER A 188 6.96 -4.97 2.81
C SER A 188 6.82 -5.54 1.41
N GLY A 189 5.61 -5.94 1.03
CA GLY A 189 5.32 -6.46 -0.30
C GLY A 189 4.73 -5.40 -1.26
N GLY A 190 4.95 -5.60 -2.55
CA GLY A 190 4.79 -4.55 -3.56
C GLY A 190 3.37 -4.29 -4.11
N MET A 191 2.29 -4.56 -3.36
CA MET A 191 0.93 -4.61 -3.95
C MET A 191 -0.23 -3.98 -3.15
N SER A 192 0.03 -3.27 -2.04
CA SER A 192 -1.05 -2.65 -1.26
C SER A 192 -0.70 -1.25 -0.78
N SER A 193 -1.68 -0.34 -0.87
CA SER A 193 -1.58 1.05 -0.41
C SER A 193 -2.16 1.27 0.99
N THR A 194 -2.91 0.32 1.55
CA THR A 194 -3.57 0.44 2.86
C THR A 194 -2.88 -0.41 3.90
N VAL A 195 -2.80 -1.73 3.70
CA VAL A 195 -2.08 -2.64 4.62
C VAL A 195 -1.20 -3.59 3.82
N ASP A 196 0.05 -3.73 4.24
CA ASP A 196 1.07 -4.54 3.59
C ASP A 196 0.58 -5.96 3.24
N VAL A 197 0.84 -6.36 2.00
CA VAL A 197 0.45 -7.67 1.47
C VAL A 197 1.06 -8.84 2.23
N LEU A 198 2.26 -8.66 2.81
CA LEU A 198 2.88 -9.70 3.62
C LEU A 198 2.05 -10.04 4.86
N LYS A 199 1.39 -9.04 5.49
CA LYS A 199 0.55 -9.27 6.67
C LYS A 199 -0.68 -10.12 6.33
N TYR A 200 -1.31 -9.88 5.18
CA TYR A 200 -2.41 -10.72 4.70
C TYR A 200 -1.94 -12.15 4.43
N LEU A 201 -0.83 -12.32 3.71
CA LEU A 201 -0.31 -13.64 3.38
C LEU A 201 0.12 -14.40 4.64
N ALA A 202 0.75 -13.73 5.61
CA ALA A 202 1.11 -14.31 6.91
C ALA A 202 -0.13 -14.84 7.63
N ALA A 203 -1.15 -14.00 7.79
CA ALA A 203 -2.38 -14.37 8.49
C ALA A 203 -3.13 -15.49 7.75
N TYR A 204 -3.21 -15.41 6.41
CA TYR A 204 -3.87 -16.41 5.57
C TYR A 204 -3.14 -17.76 5.62
N ALA A 205 -1.80 -17.76 5.64
CA ALA A 205 -1.00 -18.97 5.77
C ALA A 205 -1.12 -19.63 7.16
N LYS A 206 -1.35 -18.86 8.22
CA LYS A 206 -1.57 -19.38 9.58
C LYS A 206 -2.93 -20.07 9.75
N GLY A 207 -3.88 -19.80 8.86
CA GLY A 207 -5.18 -20.46 8.79
C GLY A 207 -6.36 -19.55 9.13
N PRO A 208 -7.59 -20.11 9.15
CA PRO A 208 -8.82 -19.32 9.20
C PRO A 208 -8.98 -18.44 10.44
N GLU A 209 -8.56 -18.93 11.61
CA GLU A 209 -8.65 -18.20 12.87
C GLU A 209 -7.76 -16.95 12.84
N SER A 210 -6.45 -17.12 12.58
CA SER A 210 -5.51 -15.99 12.46
C SER A 210 -5.91 -15.02 11.35
N TYR A 211 -6.43 -15.51 10.23
CA TYR A 211 -6.92 -14.65 9.16
C TYR A 211 -8.17 -13.85 9.56
N SER A 212 -9.09 -14.45 10.33
CA SER A 212 -10.27 -13.76 10.87
C SER A 212 -9.87 -12.68 11.88
N GLU A 213 -8.96 -12.99 12.81
CA GLU A 213 -8.42 -12.02 13.76
C GLU A 213 -7.71 -10.86 13.05
N PHE A 214 -6.89 -11.18 12.05
CA PHE A 214 -6.25 -10.17 11.22
C PHE A 214 -7.29 -9.29 10.52
N ARG A 215 -8.32 -9.86 9.89
CA ARG A 215 -9.40 -9.08 9.27
C ARG A 215 -10.12 -8.18 10.27
N ALA A 216 -10.38 -8.64 11.48
CA ALA A 216 -10.96 -7.81 12.53
C ALA A 216 -10.03 -6.64 12.90
N SER A 217 -8.71 -6.86 12.93
CA SER A 217 -7.71 -5.83 13.20
C SER A 217 -7.56 -4.76 12.09
N LEU A 218 -8.12 -5.02 10.90
CA LEU A 218 -8.16 -4.05 9.80
C LEU A 218 -9.25 -3.00 9.96
N LEU A 219 -10.21 -3.19 10.86
CA LEU A 219 -11.27 -2.21 11.09
C LEU A 219 -10.63 -0.87 11.51
N PRO A 220 -10.94 0.25 10.82
CA PRO A 220 -10.36 1.52 11.19
C PRO A 220 -10.80 1.94 12.59
N THR A 221 -9.82 2.37 13.36
CA THR A 221 -9.97 2.84 14.75
C THR A 221 -9.80 4.34 14.87
N HIS A 222 -9.18 4.97 13.87
CA HIS A 222 -8.91 6.39 13.85
C HIS A 222 -9.11 6.97 12.45
N ASP A 223 -9.42 8.25 12.43
CA ASP A 223 -9.36 9.09 11.24
C ASP A 223 -8.15 10.00 11.34
N TYR A 224 -7.29 9.96 10.32
CA TYR A 224 -6.14 10.85 10.22
C TYR A 224 -6.34 11.82 9.07
N ARG A 225 -6.13 13.12 9.33
CA ARG A 225 -6.27 14.19 8.34
C ARG A 225 -5.07 15.09 8.36
N MET A 226 -4.62 15.48 7.17
CA MET A 226 -3.62 16.51 6.95
C MET A 226 -4.27 17.65 6.18
N LEU A 227 -4.18 18.86 6.72
CA LEU A 227 -4.77 20.07 6.14
C LEU A 227 -3.68 20.84 5.38
N CYS A 228 -3.97 21.08 4.11
CA CYS A 228 -3.15 21.89 3.20
C CYS A 228 -3.94 23.12 2.77
N GLU A 229 -3.26 24.24 2.50
CA GLU A 229 -3.90 25.45 1.98
C GLU A 229 -4.01 25.40 0.44
N SER A 230 -2.99 24.85 -0.24
CA SER A 230 -2.88 24.84 -1.69
C SER A 230 -3.73 23.75 -2.35
N GLU A 231 -4.03 22.67 -1.62
CA GLU A 231 -4.70 21.49 -2.14
C GLU A 231 -5.68 20.88 -1.14
N ARG A 232 -6.56 20.00 -1.64
CA ARG A 232 -7.53 19.32 -0.78
C ARG A 232 -6.77 18.40 0.16
N GLY A 233 -6.89 18.65 1.47
CA GLY A 233 -6.22 17.88 2.51
C GLY A 233 -6.41 16.36 2.36
N VAL A 234 -5.42 15.61 2.82
CA VAL A 234 -5.41 14.14 2.70
C VAL A 234 -6.06 13.52 3.93
N ALA A 235 -6.89 12.49 3.73
CA ALA A 235 -7.55 11.74 4.79
C ALA A 235 -7.25 10.24 4.67
N TYR A 236 -6.98 9.60 5.81
CA TYR A 236 -6.67 8.18 5.91
C TYR A 236 -7.47 7.53 7.02
N ASP A 237 -7.96 6.33 6.74
CA ASP A 237 -8.59 5.44 7.72
C ASP A 237 -7.51 4.57 8.36
N LEU A 238 -7.24 4.78 9.65
CA LEU A 238 -6.15 4.09 10.33
C LEU A 238 -6.65 3.00 11.28
N SER A 239 -6.16 1.79 11.06
CA SER A 239 -6.36 0.63 11.94
C SER A 239 -5.16 0.50 12.87
N ARG A 240 -5.38 0.59 14.19
CA ARG A 240 -4.34 0.69 15.25
C ARG A 240 -3.17 -0.28 15.10
N ALA A 241 -3.45 -1.50 14.65
CA ALA A 241 -2.46 -2.56 14.51
C ALA A 241 -1.52 -2.41 13.30
N HIS A 242 -1.80 -1.47 12.36
CA HIS A 242 -1.20 -1.55 11.02
C HIS A 242 -0.46 -0.31 10.52
N HIS A 243 -0.67 0.87 11.12
CA HIS A 243 -0.16 2.14 10.56
C HIS A 243 0.76 2.92 11.50
N ALA A 244 1.49 2.22 12.38
CA ALA A 244 2.50 2.86 13.23
C ALA A 244 3.59 3.54 12.37
N GLY A 245 4.03 4.73 12.77
CA GLY A 245 5.08 5.51 12.10
C GLY A 245 4.59 6.40 10.95
N MET A 246 3.32 6.33 10.55
CA MET A 246 2.80 7.10 9.41
C MET A 246 2.83 8.62 9.68
N MET A 247 2.64 9.03 10.93
CA MET A 247 2.49 10.45 11.29
C MET A 247 3.80 11.23 11.22
N ASP A 248 4.95 10.55 11.33
CA ASP A 248 6.27 11.18 11.42
C ASP A 248 6.58 12.04 10.19
N HIS A 249 6.41 11.46 9.01
CA HIS A 249 6.65 12.16 7.74
C HIS A 249 5.82 13.45 7.63
N HIS A 250 4.52 13.37 7.95
CA HIS A 250 3.62 14.50 7.83
C HIS A 250 3.94 15.62 8.82
N LEU A 251 4.17 15.29 10.09
CA LEU A 251 4.52 16.28 11.12
C LEU A 251 5.83 17.00 10.78
N ARG A 252 6.83 16.28 10.25
CA ARG A 252 8.10 16.86 9.80
C ARG A 252 7.98 17.68 8.52
N SER A 253 6.96 17.44 7.70
CA SER A 253 6.74 18.19 6.47
C SER A 253 6.02 19.53 6.68
N MET A 254 5.44 19.77 7.87
CA MET A 254 4.68 20.99 8.14
C MET A 254 5.56 22.24 8.08
N ASN A 255 5.07 23.25 7.36
CA ASN A 255 5.77 24.53 7.18
C ASN A 255 4.93 25.74 7.64
N GLY A 256 3.76 25.50 8.23
CA GLY A 256 2.84 26.52 8.75
C GLY A 256 2.10 27.33 7.67
N SER A 257 2.39 27.11 6.39
CA SER A 257 1.83 27.89 5.27
C SER A 257 1.00 27.06 4.31
N ASP A 258 1.49 25.90 3.90
CA ASP A 258 0.73 24.97 3.06
C ASP A 258 0.31 23.73 3.87
N PRO A 259 1.13 22.70 4.12
CA PRO A 259 0.81 21.75 5.17
C PRO A 259 0.90 22.44 6.53
N TRP A 260 -0.26 22.74 7.12
CA TRP A 260 -0.34 23.61 8.29
C TRP A 260 -0.93 22.92 9.52
N ALA A 261 -1.69 21.84 9.35
CA ALA A 261 -2.21 21.07 10.48
C ALA A 261 -2.36 19.57 10.18
N VAL A 262 -2.27 18.80 11.25
CA VAL A 262 -2.53 17.36 11.28
C VAL A 262 -3.53 17.07 12.40
N ILE A 263 -4.52 16.23 12.14
CA ILE A 263 -5.56 15.82 13.09
C ILE A 263 -5.66 14.30 13.10
N LEU A 264 -5.58 13.70 14.28
CA LEU A 264 -5.82 12.28 14.52
C LEU A 264 -7.00 12.14 15.49
N SER A 265 -8.12 11.61 14.99
CA SER A 265 -9.36 11.44 15.76
C SER A 265 -9.62 9.97 16.05
N VAL A 266 -10.02 9.63 17.27
CA VAL A 266 -10.46 8.28 17.64
C VAL A 266 -11.88 8.09 17.14
N ARG A 267 -12.14 6.99 16.44
CA ARG A 267 -13.51 6.62 16.07
C ARG A 267 -14.25 6.11 17.30
N PRO A 268 -15.52 6.49 17.50
CA PRO A 268 -16.31 5.90 18.57
C PRO A 268 -16.48 4.39 18.33
N PRO A 269 -16.74 3.60 19.39
CA PRO A 269 -17.05 2.18 19.24
C PRO A 269 -18.16 1.95 18.21
N GLN A 270 -18.10 0.81 17.51
CA GLN A 270 -19.07 0.51 16.45
C GLN A 270 -20.51 0.57 16.98
N GLY A 271 -21.35 1.35 16.31
CA GLY A 271 -22.76 1.57 16.69
C GLY A 271 -22.98 2.75 17.63
N THR A 272 -21.93 3.37 18.17
CA THR A 272 -22.03 4.61 18.95
C THR A 272 -22.04 5.82 18.01
N PRO A 273 -22.95 6.79 18.19
CA PRO A 273 -22.96 8.02 17.39
C PRO A 273 -21.66 8.81 17.58
N GLN A 274 -21.21 9.47 16.51
CA GLN A 274 -20.15 10.46 16.61
C GLN A 274 -20.78 11.82 16.96
N ASP A 275 -20.75 12.16 18.24
CA ASP A 275 -21.29 13.40 18.78
C ASP A 275 -20.29 14.05 19.78
N PRO A 276 -20.57 15.25 20.32
CA PRO A 276 -19.68 15.95 21.25
C PRO A 276 -19.19 15.11 22.44
N SER A 277 -19.97 14.14 22.92
CA SER A 277 -19.59 13.29 24.07
C SER A 277 -18.54 12.24 23.72
N THR A 278 -18.39 11.92 22.43
CA THR A 278 -17.43 10.95 21.91
C THR A 278 -16.22 11.59 21.24
N LEU A 279 -16.18 12.93 21.19
CA LEU A 279 -15.05 13.65 20.61
C LEU A 279 -13.77 13.35 21.38
N ARG A 280 -12.83 12.72 20.67
CA ARG A 280 -11.48 12.45 21.15
C ARG A 280 -10.51 12.58 19.99
N TYR A 281 -9.64 13.57 20.04
CA TYR A 281 -8.64 13.79 19.00
C TYR A 281 -7.41 14.51 19.54
N ILE A 282 -6.30 14.30 18.87
CA ILE A 282 -5.10 15.13 18.99
C ILE A 282 -4.88 15.85 17.66
N GLN A 283 -4.51 17.13 17.72
CA GLN A 283 -4.12 17.88 16.54
C GLN A 283 -2.86 18.70 16.78
N ALA A 284 -2.11 18.94 15.71
CA ALA A 284 -0.94 19.78 15.71
C ALA A 284 -1.07 20.79 14.59
N ALA A 285 -0.60 22.01 14.81
CA ALA A 285 -0.55 23.04 13.79
C ALA A 285 0.65 23.97 13.93
N GLY A 286 1.17 24.45 12.80
CA GLY A 286 2.36 25.30 12.73
C GLY A 286 3.46 24.71 11.85
N THR A 287 4.71 24.89 12.24
CA THR A 287 5.89 24.42 11.50
C THR A 287 6.51 23.20 12.18
N ALA A 288 7.33 22.44 11.45
CA ALA A 288 8.06 21.31 12.01
C ALA A 288 9.01 21.69 13.18
N GLN A 289 9.42 22.95 13.28
CA GLN A 289 10.30 23.45 14.35
C GLN A 289 9.53 24.05 15.53
N ALA A 290 8.29 24.47 15.30
CA ALA A 290 7.43 25.08 16.30
C ALA A 290 5.96 24.85 15.92
N MET A 291 5.31 23.96 16.65
CA MET A 291 3.89 23.67 16.52
C MET A 291 3.18 23.70 17.86
N MET A 292 1.91 24.11 17.82
CA MET A 292 0.97 23.96 18.92
C MET A 292 0.34 22.56 18.83
N ILE A 293 0.15 21.91 19.97
CA ILE A 293 -0.61 20.65 20.06
C ILE A 293 -1.88 20.91 20.86
N GLU A 294 -3.01 20.43 20.35
CA GLU A 294 -4.29 20.44 21.05
C GLU A 294 -4.82 19.02 21.24
N LEU A 295 -5.43 18.79 22.40
CA LEU A 295 -6.07 17.53 22.76
C LEU A 295 -7.54 17.81 23.09
N CYS A 296 -8.44 17.11 22.42
CA CYS A 296 -9.85 17.05 22.80
C CYS A 296 -10.16 15.70 23.44
N GLN A 297 -10.82 15.73 24.59
CA GLN A 297 -11.26 14.53 25.30
C GLN A 297 -12.48 14.84 26.18
N SER A 298 -13.16 13.79 26.62
CA SER A 298 -14.27 13.88 27.58
C SER A 298 -13.87 14.61 28.87
N GLY A 299 -14.69 15.55 29.33
CA GLY A 299 -14.42 16.37 30.52
C GLY A 299 -15.21 17.69 30.52
N GLY A 300 -14.90 18.59 31.46
CA GLY A 300 -15.46 19.95 31.48
C GLY A 300 -16.86 20.07 32.08
N THR A 301 -17.30 19.09 32.86
CA THR A 301 -18.63 19.09 33.49
C THR A 301 -18.88 20.33 34.36
N GLU A 302 -17.82 20.88 34.95
CA GLU A 302 -17.81 22.10 35.77
C GLU A 302 -18.15 23.37 34.98
N ILE A 303 -17.95 23.36 33.65
CA ILE A 303 -18.35 24.44 32.74
C ILE A 303 -19.53 24.04 31.84
N GLY A 304 -20.21 22.92 32.14
CA GLY A 304 -21.34 22.42 31.36
C GLY A 304 -20.94 21.73 30.04
N ALA A 305 -19.67 21.41 29.85
CA ALA A 305 -19.17 20.69 28.68
C ALA A 305 -19.20 19.16 28.89
N VAL A 306 -19.27 18.43 27.78
CA VAL A 306 -19.09 16.96 27.73
C VAL A 306 -17.72 16.56 27.19
N SER A 307 -17.07 17.43 26.42
CA SER A 307 -15.68 17.30 26.00
C SER A 307 -15.00 18.66 25.98
N VAL A 308 -13.69 18.67 26.18
CA VAL A 308 -12.88 19.89 26.26
C VAL A 308 -11.70 19.76 25.32
N ARG A 309 -11.53 20.77 24.45
CA ARG A 309 -10.27 21.01 23.73
C ARG A 309 -9.35 21.82 24.63
N SER A 310 -8.13 21.32 24.78
CA SER A 310 -7.07 21.94 25.56
C SER A 310 -5.81 22.09 24.71
N ILE A 311 -5.06 23.16 24.95
CA ILE A 311 -3.67 23.28 24.47
C ILE A 311 -2.78 22.46 25.41
N VAL A 312 -1.92 21.64 24.82
CA VAL A 312 -0.96 20.80 25.53
C VAL A 312 0.28 21.64 25.83
N GLY A 313 0.86 21.46 27.01
CA GLY A 313 2.12 22.10 27.38
C GLY A 313 3.03 21.21 28.21
N HIS A 314 4.32 21.54 28.19
CA HIS A 314 5.31 21.00 29.11
C HIS A 314 5.03 21.48 30.54
N PRO A 315 5.36 20.67 31.56
CA PRO A 315 5.33 21.10 32.95
C PRO A 315 6.14 22.39 33.14
N HIS A 316 5.53 23.39 33.77
CA HIS A 316 6.15 24.68 34.03
C HIS A 316 5.71 25.19 35.41
N ASN A 317 6.47 26.14 35.96
CA ASN A 317 6.18 26.73 37.26
C ASN A 317 5.57 28.12 37.09
N GLY A 318 4.39 28.33 37.68
CA GLY A 318 3.73 29.64 37.73
C GLY A 318 3.10 30.08 36.41
N PRO A 319 2.53 31.28 36.35
CA PRO A 319 1.91 31.82 35.13
C PRO A 319 2.94 31.99 34.02
N ALA A 320 2.61 31.57 32.80
CA ALA A 320 3.44 31.79 31.62
C ALA A 320 2.82 32.84 30.71
N ALA A 321 3.64 33.80 30.24
CA ALA A 321 3.23 34.76 29.23
C ALA A 321 3.00 34.05 27.89
N ARG A 322 1.96 34.47 27.16
CA ARG A 322 1.71 34.07 25.78
C ARG A 322 2.47 35.06 24.87
N ASP A 323 3.71 34.73 24.54
CA ASP A 323 4.63 35.60 23.79
C ASP A 323 5.26 34.92 22.57
N PHE A 324 4.81 33.71 22.22
CA PHE A 324 5.32 32.96 21.09
C PHE A 324 4.26 32.85 19.99
N GLU A 325 4.60 33.28 18.78
CA GLU A 325 3.70 33.23 17.63
C GLU A 325 3.84 31.92 16.85
N ILE A 326 2.72 31.25 16.63
CA ILE A 326 2.57 30.12 15.70
C ILE A 326 1.94 30.65 14.42
N VAL A 327 2.67 30.48 13.31
CA VAL A 327 2.22 30.89 11.98
C VAL A 327 1.25 29.85 11.42
N MET A 328 0.09 30.36 10.99
CA MET A 328 -0.95 29.60 10.30
C MET A 328 -1.30 30.32 8.99
N PRO A 329 -1.89 29.65 7.98
CA PRO A 329 -2.10 30.26 6.67
C PRO A 329 -2.96 31.53 6.69
N ARG A 330 -3.86 31.66 7.68
CA ARG A 330 -4.84 32.75 7.78
C ARG A 330 -4.85 33.44 9.14
N ALA A 331 -3.96 33.07 10.06
CA ALA A 331 -3.95 33.58 11.43
C ALA A 331 -2.55 33.49 12.04
N LEU A 332 -2.34 34.28 13.10
CA LEU A 332 -1.24 34.10 14.04
C LEU A 332 -1.84 33.72 15.38
N GLU A 333 -1.38 32.62 15.95
CA GLU A 333 -1.79 32.18 17.28
C GLU A 333 -0.67 32.47 18.27
N THR A 334 -0.97 33.20 19.36
CA THR A 334 0.02 33.50 20.39
C THR A 334 -0.16 32.55 21.57
N ILE A 335 0.87 31.73 21.82
CA ILE A 335 0.89 30.71 22.89
C ILE A 335 2.08 30.91 23.83
N ALA A 336 2.06 30.23 24.97
CA ALA A 336 3.19 30.24 25.88
C ALA A 336 4.30 29.31 25.36
N ARG A 337 5.57 29.64 25.63
CA ARG A 337 6.73 28.85 25.14
C ARG A 337 6.72 27.40 25.59
N HIS A 338 6.16 27.09 26.76
CA HIS A 338 6.05 25.73 27.24
C HIS A 338 5.00 24.91 26.46
N GLU A 339 4.15 25.55 25.66
CA GLU A 339 3.11 24.95 24.82
C GLU A 339 3.59 24.70 23.37
N VAL A 340 4.85 25.04 23.08
CA VAL A 340 5.48 24.86 21.76
C VAL A 340 6.20 23.51 21.73
N PHE A 341 5.97 22.76 20.66
CA PHE A 341 6.60 21.46 20.41
C PHE A 341 7.39 21.49 19.09
N THR A 342 8.45 20.70 19.04
CA THR A 342 9.06 20.29 17.77
C THR A 342 8.30 19.14 17.14
N ALA A 343 8.51 18.89 15.84
CA ALA A 343 7.93 17.73 15.16
C ALA A 343 8.36 16.42 15.83
N GLU A 344 9.61 16.31 16.29
CA GLU A 344 10.13 15.10 16.95
C GLU A 344 9.35 14.78 18.24
N GLU A 345 9.09 15.78 19.07
CA GLU A 345 8.27 15.60 20.28
C GLU A 345 6.83 15.27 19.91
N ALA A 346 6.26 15.99 18.94
CA ALA A 346 4.90 15.77 18.47
C ALA A 346 4.69 14.34 17.95
N VAL A 347 5.65 13.78 17.21
CA VAL A 347 5.62 12.37 16.77
C VAL A 347 5.42 11.44 17.96
N GLY A 348 6.19 11.65 19.04
CA GLY A 348 6.07 10.88 20.26
C GLY A 348 4.67 10.93 20.88
N LEU A 349 4.04 12.11 20.92
CA LEU A 349 2.67 12.28 21.42
C LEU A 349 1.64 11.63 20.49
N PHE A 350 1.73 11.85 19.18
CA PHE A 350 0.79 11.30 18.20
C PHE A 350 0.86 9.76 18.17
N GLU A 351 2.06 9.18 18.17
CA GLU A 351 2.24 7.72 18.21
C GLU A 351 1.79 7.12 19.53
N ARG A 352 1.94 7.84 20.66
CA ARG A 352 1.37 7.40 21.94
C ARG A 352 -0.15 7.47 21.90
N PHE A 353 -0.72 8.60 21.49
CA PHE A 353 -2.17 8.78 21.39
C PHE A 353 -2.80 7.74 20.45
N TYR A 354 -2.21 7.50 19.29
CA TYR A 354 -2.65 6.46 18.36
C TYR A 354 -2.68 5.06 18.99
N ARG A 355 -1.72 4.75 19.87
CA ARG A 355 -1.61 3.44 20.53
C ARG A 355 -2.48 3.33 21.78
N THR A 356 -2.70 4.41 22.53
CA THR A 356 -3.31 4.35 23.88
C THR A 356 -4.47 5.32 24.12
N ASP A 357 -4.84 6.14 23.14
CA ASP A 357 -5.90 7.17 23.23
C ASP A 357 -5.65 8.25 24.31
N THR A 358 -4.39 8.37 24.75
CA THR A 358 -3.90 9.32 25.76
C THR A 358 -2.48 9.79 25.40
N ILE A 359 -2.12 11.00 25.83
CA ILE A 359 -0.75 11.55 25.71
C ILE A 359 0.12 11.22 26.95
N GLY A 360 -0.46 10.64 28.00
CA GLY A 360 0.20 10.34 29.29
C GLY A 360 0.24 11.54 30.25
N ASP A 361 0.70 11.30 31.49
CA ASP A 361 0.59 12.26 32.60
C ASP A 361 1.72 13.31 32.66
N GLY A 362 2.63 13.31 31.68
CA GLY A 362 3.81 14.17 31.64
C GLY A 362 3.56 15.58 31.11
N TYR A 363 2.31 15.96 30.87
CA TYR A 363 1.92 17.22 30.23
C TYR A 363 0.86 17.95 31.04
N VAL A 364 0.84 19.27 30.89
CA VAL A 364 -0.23 20.13 31.41
C VAL A 364 -1.22 20.45 30.30
N LEU A 365 -2.50 20.59 30.67
CA LEU A 365 -3.58 20.90 29.73
C LEU A 365 -4.21 22.23 30.12
N ARG A 366 -4.20 23.19 29.20
CA ARG A 366 -4.94 24.44 29.34
C ARG A 366 -6.21 24.38 28.50
N ALA A 367 -7.36 24.32 29.17
CA ALA A 367 -8.65 24.32 28.49
C ALA A 367 -8.82 25.60 27.66
N VAL A 368 -9.30 25.46 26.42
CA VAL A 368 -9.57 26.59 25.52
C VAL A 368 -11.01 26.64 25.04
N GLU A 369 -11.66 25.48 24.93
CA GLU A 369 -13.02 25.37 24.42
C GLU A 369 -13.67 24.09 24.97
N GLY A 370 -14.90 24.19 25.48
CA GLY A 370 -15.73 23.06 25.85
C GLY A 370 -16.88 22.88 24.86
N TYR A 371 -17.21 21.63 24.53
CA TYR A 371 -18.34 21.28 23.68
C TYR A 371 -19.48 20.74 24.54
N THR A 372 -20.69 21.23 24.31
CA THR A 372 -21.88 20.83 25.06
C THR A 372 -22.63 19.69 24.37
N ALA A 373 -23.47 18.96 25.11
CA ALA A 373 -24.19 17.80 24.58
C ALA A 373 -25.17 18.14 23.43
N ASP A 374 -25.69 19.37 23.40
CA ASP A 374 -26.57 19.90 22.35
C ASP A 374 -25.81 20.46 21.13
N GLY A 375 -24.48 20.30 21.09
CA GLY A 375 -23.63 20.74 19.97
C GLY A 375 -23.21 22.21 20.05
N GLY A 376 -23.44 22.87 21.17
CA GLY A 376 -22.93 24.22 21.46
C GLY A 376 -21.48 24.22 21.96
N HIS A 377 -20.99 25.43 22.26
CA HIS A 377 -19.63 25.68 22.72
C HIS A 377 -19.65 26.59 23.96
N VAL A 378 -18.80 26.29 24.92
CA VAL A 378 -18.56 27.07 26.15
C VAL A 378 -17.08 27.38 26.26
N TYR A 379 -16.74 28.53 26.84
CA TYR A 379 -15.36 28.96 27.01
C TYR A 379 -15.00 29.00 28.49
N PRO A 380 -13.80 28.51 28.89
CA PRO A 380 -13.28 28.71 30.23
C PRO A 380 -13.17 30.21 30.56
N SER A 381 -13.37 30.57 31.82
CA SER A 381 -13.40 31.97 32.29
C SER A 381 -12.09 32.74 32.14
N ASP A 382 -10.96 32.06 31.90
CA ASP A 382 -9.61 32.63 31.91
C ASP A 382 -9.10 32.95 30.48
N ARG A 383 -9.94 33.54 29.64
CA ARG A 383 -9.59 33.87 28.25
C ARG A 383 -8.69 35.11 28.09
N ASP A 384 -8.27 35.71 29.19
CA ASP A 384 -7.35 36.86 29.20
C ASP A 384 -5.89 36.45 28.92
#